data_AF-A0A2A7GYH5-F1
#
_entry.id   AF-A0A2A7GYH5-F1
#
_cell.length_a   1.000
_cell.length_b   1.000
_cell.length_c   1.000
_cell.angle_alpha   90.00
_cell.angle_beta   90.00
_cell.angle_gamma   90.00
#
_symmetry.space_group_name_H-M   'P 1'
#
loop_
_entity.id
_entity.type
_entity.pdbx_description
1 polymer ?
#
loop_
_entity_poly.entity_id
_entity_poly.type
_entity_poly.pdbx_seq_one_letter_code
_entity_poly.pdbx_strand_id
1 'polypeptide(L)'
;SGKMKYLRKLGISIHHSAAFTVGRRGLGYKEKVPQVLQPYILKKEAHHWSHWHQLHNRLDIRTRHFYQLYDVNQPKEALQIERLDLLEGEKKKLAKMFVS
;
A
#
# COMPACT_ATOMS: atom_id res chain seq x y z
N SER A 1 -1.49 -8.01 -1.90
CA SER A 1 -2.82 -8.13 -2.52
C SER A 1 -2.95 -7.22 -3.72
N GLY A 2 -3.54 -7.68 -4.82
CA GLY A 2 -3.71 -6.87 -6.05
C GLY A 2 -4.49 -5.58 -5.84
N LYS A 3 -5.46 -5.60 -4.89
CA LYS A 3 -6.25 -4.41 -4.51
C LYS A 3 -5.35 -3.19 -4.26
N MET A 4 -4.39 -3.31 -3.34
CA MET A 4 -3.50 -2.21 -2.93
C MET A 4 -2.63 -1.67 -4.07
N LYS A 5 -2.33 -2.50 -5.07
CA LYS A 5 -1.42 -2.16 -6.16
C LYS A 5 -2.10 -1.44 -7.31
N TYR A 6 -3.31 -1.89 -7.67
CA TYR A 6 -3.88 -1.57 -8.98
C TYR A 6 -5.28 -1.01 -8.95
N LEU A 7 -6.07 -1.27 -7.91
CA LEU A 7 -7.47 -0.85 -7.87
C LEU A 7 -7.58 0.68 -7.97
N ARG A 8 -6.84 1.43 -7.14
CA ARG A 8 -6.82 2.90 -7.23
C ARG A 8 -5.99 3.39 -8.42
N LYS A 9 -4.83 2.77 -8.67
CA LYS A 9 -3.90 3.22 -9.70
C LYS A 9 -4.52 3.18 -11.10
N LEU A 10 -5.30 2.14 -11.38
CA LEU A 10 -5.85 1.87 -12.71
C LEU A 10 -7.38 2.05 -12.78
N GLY A 11 -8.04 2.34 -11.65
CA GLY A 11 -9.50 2.47 -11.61
C GLY A 11 -10.24 1.15 -11.90
N ILE A 12 -9.63 0.00 -11.64
CA ILE A 12 -10.16 -1.33 -11.99
C ILE A 12 -10.78 -2.04 -10.78
N SER A 13 -11.71 -2.96 -11.02
CA SER A 13 -12.37 -3.76 -9.97
C SER A 13 -11.39 -4.63 -9.16
N ILE A 14 -11.84 -5.16 -8.02
CA ILE A 14 -11.02 -6.07 -7.20
C ILE A 14 -10.64 -7.35 -7.95
N HIS A 15 -11.56 -7.89 -8.76
CA HIS A 15 -11.33 -9.09 -9.57
C HIS A 15 -10.29 -8.82 -10.66
N HIS A 16 -10.42 -7.70 -11.39
CA HIS A 16 -9.42 -7.29 -12.38
C HIS A 16 -8.07 -7.01 -11.73
N SER A 17 -8.04 -6.38 -10.56
CA SER A 17 -6.80 -6.17 -9.81
C SER A 17 -6.10 -7.49 -9.44
N ALA A 18 -6.87 -8.52 -9.07
CA ALA A 18 -6.34 -9.84 -8.76
C ALA A 18 -5.78 -10.52 -10.01
N ALA A 19 -6.56 -10.58 -11.10
CA ALA A 19 -6.14 -11.14 -12.38
C ALA A 19 -4.88 -10.45 -12.92
N PHE A 20 -4.85 -9.11 -12.88
CA PHE A 20 -3.69 -8.32 -13.30
C PHE A 20 -2.44 -8.61 -12.47
N THR A 21 -2.60 -8.85 -11.16
CA THR A 21 -1.49 -9.26 -10.29
C THR A 21 -0.92 -10.62 -10.70
N VAL A 22 -1.78 -11.59 -11.01
CA VAL A 22 -1.37 -12.93 -11.45
C VAL A 22 -0.66 -12.87 -12.80
N GLY A 23 -1.25 -12.16 -13.77
CA GLY A 23 -0.66 -11.99 -15.11
C GLY A 23 0.73 -11.35 -15.04
N ARG A 24 0.87 -10.24 -14.29
CA ARG A 24 2.18 -9.57 -14.13
C ARG A 24 3.21 -10.42 -13.41
N ARG A 25 2.77 -11.26 -12.48
CA ARG A 25 3.63 -12.27 -11.83
C ARG A 25 4.12 -13.31 -12.83
N GLY A 26 3.24 -13.83 -13.69
CA GLY A 26 3.62 -14.78 -14.75
C GLY A 26 4.62 -14.19 -15.76
N LEU A 27 4.51 -12.87 -16.01
CA LEU A 27 5.43 -12.12 -16.89
C LEU A 27 6.73 -11.67 -16.20
N GLY A 28 6.96 -12.01 -14.93
CA GLY A 28 8.21 -11.69 -14.23
C GLY A 28 8.37 -10.24 -13.77
N TYR A 29 7.30 -9.43 -13.76
CA TYR A 29 7.39 -8.04 -13.30
C TYR A 29 7.70 -7.94 -11.81
N LYS A 30 8.66 -7.07 -11.46
CA LYS A 30 9.03 -6.74 -10.08
C LYS A 30 8.13 -5.64 -9.52
N GLU A 31 7.14 -6.04 -8.73
CA GLU A 31 6.16 -5.15 -8.09
C GLU A 31 6.71 -4.50 -6.82
N LYS A 32 7.65 -3.56 -6.96
CA LYS A 32 8.22 -2.81 -5.83
C LYS A 32 7.16 -1.93 -5.17
N VAL A 33 7.32 -1.70 -3.87
CA VAL A 33 6.49 -0.75 -3.13
C VAL A 33 6.86 0.70 -3.47
N PRO A 34 5.90 1.63 -3.42
CA PRO A 34 6.14 3.08 -3.48
C PRO A 34 7.25 3.54 -2.53
N GLN A 35 8.07 4.51 -2.95
CA GLN A 35 9.19 5.01 -2.14
C GLN A 35 8.73 5.54 -0.78
N VAL A 36 7.62 6.30 -0.77
CA VAL A 36 6.97 6.78 0.46
C VAL A 36 6.59 5.66 1.43
N LEU A 37 6.36 4.43 0.96
CA LEU A 37 5.99 3.29 1.81
C LEU A 37 7.18 2.41 2.21
N GLN A 38 8.35 2.59 1.60
CA GLN A 38 9.55 1.78 1.88
C GLN A 38 10.05 1.87 3.33
N PRO A 39 10.03 3.04 4.01
CA PRO A 39 10.44 3.14 5.40
C PRO A 39 9.65 2.23 6.35
N TYR A 40 8.41 1.89 6.00
CA TYR A 40 7.50 1.12 6.86
C TYR A 40 7.57 -0.40 6.65
N ILE A 41 8.53 -0.87 5.83
CA ILE A 41 8.80 -2.29 5.63
C ILE A 41 9.80 -2.77 6.69
N LEU A 42 9.40 -3.81 7.44
CA LEU A 42 10.24 -4.40 8.47
C LEU A 42 11.36 -5.26 7.88
N LYS A 43 11.01 -6.19 6.98
CA LYS A 43 11.96 -7.14 6.38
C LYS A 43 12.24 -6.72 4.94
N LYS A 44 13.20 -5.80 4.75
CA LYS A 44 13.58 -5.23 3.44
C LYS A 44 14.25 -6.24 2.50
N GLU A 45 14.89 -7.26 3.05
CA GLU A 45 15.49 -8.39 2.31
C GLU A 45 14.45 -9.37 1.77
N ALA A 46 13.18 -9.25 2.19
CA ALA A 46 12.14 -10.15 1.74
C ALA A 46 11.81 -9.92 0.25
N HIS A 47 11.20 -10.93 -0.37
CA HIS A 47 10.72 -10.77 -1.74
C HIS A 47 9.75 -9.59 -1.84
N HIS A 48 9.82 -8.81 -2.91
CA HIS A 48 9.01 -7.59 -3.08
C HIS A 48 7.50 -7.81 -2.97
N TRP A 49 6.99 -9.03 -3.25
CA TRP A 49 5.59 -9.36 -2.96
C TRP A 49 5.28 -9.50 -1.47
N SER A 50 6.24 -9.99 -0.67
CA SER A 50 6.14 -10.02 0.79
C SER A 50 6.07 -8.61 1.36
N HIS A 51 6.76 -7.62 0.78
CA HIS A 51 6.66 -6.22 1.22
C HIS A 51 5.23 -5.68 1.19
N TRP A 52 4.47 -5.97 0.12
CA TRP A 52 3.06 -5.58 0.04
C TRP A 52 2.19 -6.27 1.08
N HIS A 53 2.51 -7.51 1.45
CA HIS A 53 1.79 -8.24 2.49
C HIS A 53 2.13 -7.70 3.89
N GLN A 54 3.41 -7.43 4.15
CA GLN A 54 3.88 -6.78 5.39
C GLN A 54 3.17 -5.45 5.62
N LEU A 55 3.11 -4.58 4.59
CA LEU A 55 2.41 -3.30 4.68
C LEU A 55 0.91 -3.48 4.93
N HIS A 56 0.27 -4.46 4.29
CA HIS A 56 -1.15 -4.73 4.50
C HIS A 56 -1.46 -5.05 5.96
N ASN A 57 -0.70 -5.98 6.53
CA ASN A 57 -0.91 -6.44 7.90
C ASN A 57 -0.48 -5.40 8.93
N ARG A 58 0.55 -4.61 8.62
CA ARG A 58 1.08 -3.59 9.53
C ARG A 58 0.16 -2.38 9.62
N LEU A 59 -0.30 -1.87 8.48
CA LEU A 59 -1.20 -0.71 8.44
C LEU A 59 -2.58 -1.09 8.99
N ASP A 60 -3.13 -2.25 8.58
CA ASP A 60 -4.42 -2.76 9.02
C ASP A 60 -5.54 -1.69 9.03
N ILE A 61 -5.59 -0.90 7.95
CA ILE A 61 -6.58 0.14 7.70
C ILE A 61 -7.49 -0.24 6.53
N ARG A 62 -8.63 0.44 6.45
CA ARG A 62 -9.53 0.27 5.31
C ARG A 62 -8.85 0.63 3.99
N THR A 63 -9.20 -0.11 2.95
CA THR A 63 -8.58 0.02 1.62
C THR A 63 -8.77 1.42 1.02
N ARG A 64 -9.88 2.11 1.31
CA ARG A 64 -10.10 3.51 0.91
C ARG A 64 -9.08 4.48 1.51
N HIS A 65 -8.71 4.28 2.77
CA HIS A 65 -7.74 5.12 3.49
C HIS A 65 -6.31 4.82 3.06
N PHE A 66 -6.02 3.55 2.75
CA PHE A 66 -4.72 3.18 2.18
C PHE A 66 -4.38 3.99 0.92
N TYR A 67 -5.35 4.24 0.05
CA TYR A 67 -5.13 5.02 -1.17
C TYR A 67 -4.99 6.52 -0.97
N GLN A 68 -5.38 7.02 0.19
CA GLN A 68 -5.25 8.43 0.54
C GLN A 68 -3.95 8.70 1.30
N LEU A 69 -3.21 7.67 1.72
CA LEU A 69 -1.92 7.81 2.40
C LEU A 69 -0.84 8.48 1.54
N TYR A 70 -0.92 8.38 0.22
CA TYR A 70 0.04 8.95 -0.70
C TYR A 70 -0.59 9.16 -2.09
N ASP A 71 -0.02 10.07 -2.87
CA ASP A 71 -0.38 10.18 -4.29
C ASP A 71 0.16 8.96 -5.06
N VAL A 72 -0.75 8.14 -5.56
CA VAL A 72 -0.42 6.93 -6.33
C VAL A 72 0.28 7.26 -7.66
N ASN A 73 0.05 8.46 -8.20
CA ASN A 73 0.72 8.96 -9.41
C ASN A 73 2.03 9.68 -9.08
N GLN A 74 2.19 10.19 -7.85
CA GLN A 74 3.40 10.87 -7.37
C GLN A 74 3.92 10.26 -6.04
N PRO A 75 4.36 8.98 -6.04
CA PRO A 75 4.70 8.23 -4.81
C PRO A 75 6.03 8.62 -4.14
N LYS A 76 6.57 9.80 -4.44
CA LYS A 76 7.83 10.33 -3.89
C LYS A 76 7.63 11.31 -2.73
N GLU A 77 6.42 11.85 -2.58
CA GLU A 77 6.09 12.83 -1.55
C GLU A 77 5.90 12.18 -0.16
N ALA A 78 5.84 12.99 0.89
CA ALA A 78 5.55 12.54 2.24
C ALA A 78 4.14 11.91 2.35
N LEU A 79 3.93 11.09 3.38
CA LEU A 79 2.61 10.53 3.64
C LEU A 79 1.60 11.64 3.94
N GLN A 80 0.46 11.57 3.27
CA GLN A 80 -0.62 12.56 3.36
C GLN A 80 -1.61 12.19 4.48
N ILE A 81 -1.11 12.04 5.70
CA ILE A 81 -1.90 11.55 6.85
C ILE A 81 -3.00 12.55 7.25
N GLU A 82 -2.73 13.85 7.10
CA GLU A 82 -3.65 14.95 7.44
C GLU A 82 -4.92 14.97 6.58
N ARG A 83 -4.89 14.37 5.39
CA ARG A 83 -6.03 14.32 4.46
C ARG A 83 -6.97 13.15 4.73
N LEU A 84 -6.65 12.32 5.70
CA LEU A 84 -7.41 11.09 5.98
C LEU A 84 -8.51 11.35 7.00
N ASP A 85 -9.75 11.12 6.59
CA ASP A 85 -10.90 11.06 7.51
C ASP A 85 -10.94 9.70 8.22
N LEU A 86 -9.90 9.44 9.01
CA LEU A 86 -9.69 8.18 9.72
C LEU A 86 -10.64 8.05 10.90
N LEU A 87 -11.06 6.82 11.19
CA LEU A 87 -11.62 6.52 12.51
C LEU A 87 -10.53 6.68 13.57
N GLU A 88 -10.91 7.04 14.79
CA GLU A 88 -9.99 7.21 15.93
C GLU A 88 -9.08 5.98 16.16
N GLY A 89 -9.61 4.76 15.95
CA GLY A 89 -8.81 3.54 16.02
C GLY A 89 -7.75 3.42 14.93
N GLU A 90 -8.04 3.89 13.71
CA GLU A 90 -7.08 3.93 12.59
C GLU A 90 -6.03 5.04 12.83
N LYS A 91 -6.45 6.22 13.33
CA LYS A 91 -5.53 7.31 13.73
C LYS A 91 -4.52 6.85 14.76
N LYS A 92 -4.97 6.19 15.84
CA LYS A 92 -4.10 5.71 16.91
C LYS A 92 -3.08 4.68 16.42
N LYS A 93 -3.49 3.76 15.53
CA LYS A 93 -2.58 2.77 14.90
C LYS A 93 -1.53 3.46 14.03
N LEU A 94 -1.95 4.39 13.18
CA LEU A 94 -1.05 5.12 12.28
C LEU A 94 -0.10 6.04 13.04
N ALA A 95 -0.59 6.80 14.03
CA ALA A 95 0.25 7.63 14.90
C ALA A 95 1.34 6.80 15.60
N LYS A 96 0.99 5.63 16.15
CA LYS A 96 1.98 4.71 16.76
C LYS A 96 3.02 4.21 15.75
N MET A 97 2.64 4.04 14.48
CA MET A 97 3.55 3.60 13.42
C MET A 97 4.47 4.68 12.88
N PHE A 98 4.04 5.95 12.89
CA PHE A 98 4.75 7.06 12.27
C PHE A 98 5.60 7.88 13.26
N VAL A 99 5.40 7.69 14.56
CA VAL A 99 6.16 8.36 15.65
C VAL A 99 7.31 7.49 16.19
N SER A 100 7.46 6.25 15.71
CA SER A 100 8.59 5.34 16.03
C SER A 100 9.60 5.28 14.89
#